data_AF-A0A0F8WGE4-F1
#
_entry.id   AF-A0A0F8WGE4-F1
#
_cell.length_a   1.000
_cell.length_b   1.000
_cell.length_c   1.000
_cell.angle_alpha   90.00
_cell.angle_beta   90.00
_cell.angle_gamma   90.00
#
_symmetry.space_group_name_H-M   'P 1'
#
loop_
_entity.id
_entity.type
_entity.pdbx_description
1 polymer ?
#
loop_
_entity_poly.entity_id
_entity_poly.type
_entity_poly.pdbx_seq_one_letter_code
_entity_poly.pdbx_strand_id
1 'polypeptide(L)'
;SDLLVKVLISPTGADTNNLEVSAASDYGVVSNSGYTIFADDDNSFHIQTGAQGLAHPRDADGISILIDNESWYYKIKVWKLG
;
A
#
# COMPACT_ATOMS: atom_id res chain seq x y z
N SER A 1 20.56 5.69 -7.29
CA SER A 1 20.25 4.97 -6.05
C SER A 1 18.79 4.65 -6.08
N ASP A 2 18.47 3.39 -5.83
CA ASP A 2 17.11 2.90 -5.94
C ASP A 2 16.37 3.08 -4.61
N LEU A 3 15.05 3.26 -4.65
CA LEU A 3 14.22 3.37 -3.45
C LEU A 3 13.28 2.17 -3.37
N LEU A 4 13.20 1.56 -2.20
CA LEU A 4 12.10 0.65 -1.85
C LEU A 4 11.07 1.45 -1.07
N VAL A 5 9.84 1.49 -1.56
CA VAL A 5 8.71 2.12 -0.87
C VAL A 5 7.67 1.05 -0.60
N LYS A 6 7.22 0.96 0.65
CA LYS A 6 6.13 0.05 1.05
C LYS A 6 5.05 0.80 1.81
N VAL A 7 3.80 0.47 1.50
CA VAL A 7 2.62 0.91 2.26
C VAL A 7 2.19 -0.23 3.17
N LEU A 8 2.11 0.07 4.46
CA LEU A 8 1.72 -0.85 5.51
C LEU A 8 0.45 -0.36 6.19
N ILE A 9 -0.32 -1.28 6.73
CA ILE A 9 -1.57 -1.02 7.44
C ILE A 9 -1.61 -1.77 8.77
N SER A 10 -2.30 -1.24 9.78
CA SER A 10 -2.45 -1.88 11.09
C SER A 10 -3.81 -1.54 11.71
N PRO A 11 -4.55 -2.53 12.23
CA PRO A 11 -5.82 -2.29 12.90
C PRO A 11 -5.65 -1.61 14.27
N THR A 12 -4.45 -1.67 14.87
CA THR A 12 -4.17 -1.15 16.22
C THR A 12 -3.17 0.00 16.23
N GLY A 13 -2.53 0.30 15.10
CA GLY A 13 -1.45 1.29 15.01
C GLY A 13 -0.12 0.83 15.61
N ALA A 14 -0.06 -0.39 16.17
CA ALA A 14 1.17 -0.97 16.69
C ALA A 14 2.02 -1.57 15.57
N ASP A 15 3.34 -1.42 15.70
CA ASP A 15 4.29 -1.85 14.65
C ASP A 15 4.40 -3.36 14.48
N THR A 16 4.00 -4.13 15.50
CA THR A 16 4.12 -5.59 15.53
C THR A 16 3.10 -6.29 14.63
N ASN A 17 2.02 -5.61 14.23
CA ASN A 17 0.90 -6.22 13.50
C ASN A 17 0.65 -5.52 12.15
N ASN A 18 1.71 -5.01 11.53
CA ASN A 18 1.59 -4.36 10.23
C ASN A 18 1.44 -5.41 9.12
N LEU A 19 0.43 -5.22 8.27
CA LEU A 19 0.24 -5.97 7.03
C LEU A 19 0.69 -5.11 5.85
N GLU A 20 1.31 -5.73 4.85
CA GLU A 20 1.70 -5.03 3.62
C GLU A 20 0.49 -4.92 2.69
N VAL A 21 0.24 -3.71 2.21
CA VAL A 21 -0.82 -3.46 1.23
C VAL A 21 -0.38 -4.05 -0.12
N SER A 22 -1.31 -4.69 -0.82
CA SER A 22 -1.11 -5.13 -2.20
C SER A 22 -0.92 -3.91 -3.09
N ALA A 23 0.25 -3.83 -3.73
CA ALA A 23 0.47 -2.86 -4.80
C ALA A 23 -0.42 -3.22 -5.99
N ALA A 24 -1.05 -2.23 -6.61
CA ALA A 24 -1.78 -2.42 -7.85
C ALA A 24 -0.75 -2.69 -8.96
N SER A 25 -0.57 -3.95 -9.35
CA SER A 25 0.39 -4.34 -10.39
C SER A 25 -0.06 -3.99 -11.81
N ASP A 26 -1.29 -3.49 -11.97
CA ASP A 26 -1.90 -3.19 -13.25
C ASP A 26 -2.66 -1.86 -13.19
N TYR A 27 -2.56 -1.04 -14.24
CA TYR A 27 -3.18 0.30 -14.32
C TYR A 27 -4.71 0.24 -14.13
N GLY A 28 -5.34 -0.92 -14.44
CA GLY A 28 -6.76 -1.19 -14.19
C GLY A 28 -7.12 -1.60 -12.75
N VAL A 29 -6.14 -1.88 -11.89
CA VAL A 29 -6.37 -2.19 -10.46
C VAL A 29 -6.40 -0.91 -9.62
N VAL A 30 -5.82 0.19 -10.09
CA VAL A 30 -5.98 1.53 -9.49
C VAL A 30 -7.45 1.97 -9.52
N SER A 31 -8.23 1.49 -10.49
CA SER A 31 -9.69 1.69 -10.50
C SER A 31 -10.44 0.89 -9.44
N ASN A 32 -9.82 -0.10 -8.80
CA ASN A 32 -10.48 -0.96 -7.81
C ASN A 32 -9.85 -0.76 -6.42
N SER A 33 -8.81 -1.50 -6.04
CA SER A 33 -8.27 -1.51 -4.67
C SER A 33 -6.75 -1.66 -4.64
N GLY A 34 -6.07 -0.95 -3.75
CA GLY A 34 -4.61 -0.99 -3.59
C GLY A 34 -3.97 0.38 -3.67
N TYR A 35 -2.72 0.45 -4.11
CA TYR A 35 -2.02 1.71 -4.33
C TYR A 35 -1.08 1.66 -5.53
N THR A 36 -0.78 2.84 -6.07
CA THR A 36 0.25 3.08 -7.08
C THR A 36 1.16 4.21 -6.62
N ILE A 37 2.45 4.09 -6.93
CA ILE A 37 3.45 5.12 -6.67
C ILE A 37 3.78 5.77 -8.00
N PHE A 38 3.65 7.09 -8.07
CA PHE A 38 4.01 7.89 -9.23
C PHE A 38 5.17 8.80 -8.87
N ALA A 39 6.20 8.82 -9.71
CA ALA A 39 7.22 9.84 -9.62
C ALA A 39 6.66 11.16 -10.18
N ASP A 40 6.77 12.23 -9.40
CA ASP A 40 6.40 13.58 -9.83
C ASP A 40 7.59 14.27 -10.51
N ASP A 41 8.77 14.11 -9.90
CA ASP A 41 10.07 14.55 -10.42
C ASP A 41 11.20 13.66 -9.86
N ASP A 42 12.45 14.08 -10.04
CA ASP A 42 13.64 13.33 -9.61
C ASP A 42 13.76 13.19 -8.08
N ASN A 43 13.00 13.94 -7.29
CA ASN A 43 13.12 14.02 -5.83
C ASN A 43 11.79 13.84 -5.09
N SER A 44 10.69 13.65 -5.80
CA SER A 44 9.36 13.53 -5.21
C SER A 44 8.53 12.48 -5.91
N PHE A 45 7.68 11.84 -5.11
CA PHE A 45 6.69 10.89 -5.57
C PHE A 45 5.42 11.08 -4.75
N HIS A 46 4.29 10.74 -5.34
CA HIS A 46 3.03 10.61 -4.62
C HIS A 46 2.52 9.18 -4.68
N ILE A 47 1.73 8.84 -3.67
CA ILE A 47 1.06 7.54 -3.57
C ILE A 47 -0.42 7.80 -3.73
N GLN A 48 -1.03 7.20 -4.74
CA GLN A 48 -2.47 7.26 -4.97
C GLN A 48 -3.11 5.92 -4.59
N THR A 49 -4.18 5.99 -3.80
CA THR A 49 -4.98 4.81 -3.45
C THR A 49 -5.95 4.47 -4.57
N GLY A 50 -6.40 3.22 -4.60
CA GLY A 50 -7.50 2.81 -5.46
C GLY A 50 -8.81 3.51 -5.09
N ALA A 51 -9.75 3.58 -6.03
CA ALA A 51 -11.05 4.25 -5.83
C ALA A 51 -11.93 3.55 -4.76
N GLN A 52 -11.73 2.26 -4.52
CA GLN A 52 -12.40 1.50 -3.46
C GLN A 52 -11.55 1.39 -2.18
N GLY A 53 -10.38 2.02 -2.12
CA GLY A 53 -9.49 2.00 -0.96
C GLY A 53 -8.26 1.12 -1.13
N LEU A 54 -7.76 0.60 -0.01
CA LEU A 54 -6.55 -0.24 0.05
C LEU A 54 -6.94 -1.71 0.14
N ALA A 55 -6.06 -2.61 -0.29
CA ALA A 55 -6.27 -4.04 -0.08
C ALA A 55 -5.01 -4.72 0.40
N HIS A 56 -5.15 -5.79 1.17
CA HIS A 56 -4.05 -6.61 1.62
C HIS A 56 -4.38 -8.10 1.46
N PRO A 57 -3.37 -8.97 1.30
CA PRO A 57 -3.63 -10.40 1.27
C PRO A 57 -4.06 -10.90 2.65
N ARG A 58 -5.05 -11.79 2.68
CA ARG A 58 -5.37 -12.62 3.84
C ARG A 58 -4.37 -13.76 3.89
N ASP A 59 -3.47 -13.69 4.88
CA ASP A 59 -2.26 -14.50 5.03
C ASP A 59 -2.36 -15.95 4.53
N ALA A 60 -3.39 -16.70 4.94
CA ALA A 60 -3.45 -18.15 4.71
C ALA A 60 -3.96 -18.58 3.33
N ASP A 61 -4.74 -17.74 2.64
CA ASP A 61 -5.53 -18.18 1.48
C ASP A 61 -5.19 -17.40 0.21
N GLY A 62 -4.35 -16.36 0.32
CA GLY A 62 -4.02 -15.46 -0.80
C GLY A 62 -5.19 -14.60 -1.28
N ILE A 63 -6.32 -14.61 -0.57
CA ILE A 63 -7.49 -13.80 -0.89
C ILE A 63 -7.23 -12.34 -0.52
N SER A 64 -7.50 -11.42 -1.44
CA SER A 64 -7.41 -9.98 -1.19
C SER A 64 -8.57 -9.50 -0.30
N ILE A 65 -8.26 -8.84 0.81
CA ILE A 65 -9.24 -8.15 1.67
C ILE A 65 -9.18 -6.66 1.34
N LEU A 66 -10.34 -6.07 1.08
CA LEU A 66 -10.50 -4.64 0.89
C LEU A 66 -10.62 -3.94 2.26
N ILE A 67 -10.00 -2.77 2.38
CA ILE A 67 -10.17 -1.80 3.46
C ILE A 67 -10.87 -0.60 2.85
N ASP A 68 -12.18 -0.49 3.10
CA ASP A 68 -13.03 0.56 2.54
C ASP A 68 -13.72 1.40 3.62
N ASN A 69 -14.20 0.75 4.68
CA ASN A 69 -14.98 1.37 5.76
C ASN A 69 -14.32 1.18 7.14
N GLU A 70 -13.24 0.41 7.22
CA GLU A 70 -12.56 0.13 8.47
C GLU A 70 -11.61 1.25 8.87
N SER A 71 -11.62 1.60 10.16
CA SER A 71 -10.70 2.58 10.74
C SER A 71 -9.33 1.95 11.03
N TRP A 72 -8.48 1.84 10.02
CA TRP A 72 -7.12 1.32 10.14
C TRP A 72 -6.07 2.43 10.05
N TYR A 73 -4.92 2.19 10.68
CA TYR A 73 -3.76 3.06 10.57
C TYR A 73 -2.93 2.66 9.36
N TYR A 74 -2.36 3.64 8.66
CA TYR A 74 -1.42 3.40 7.57
C TYR A 74 -0.03 3.93 7.90
N LYS A 75 1.00 3.32 7.31
CA LYS A 75 2.40 3.72 7.44
C LYS A 75 3.13 3.53 6.13
N ILE A 76 3.85 4.56 5.69
CA ILE A 76 4.74 4.49 4.53
C ILE A 76 6.16 4.31 5.06
N LYS A 77 6.85 3.28 4.56
CA LYS A 77 8.28 3.09 4.84
C LYS A 77 9.07 3.18 3.55
N VAL A 78 10.16 3.94 3.60
CA VAL A 78 11.06 4.20 2.47
C VAL A 78 12.46 3.79 2.86
N TRP A 79 13.12 3.02 2.00
CA TRP A 79 14.51 2.62 2.18
C TRP A 79 15.31 2.98 0.95
N LYS A 80 16.51 3.52 1.17
CA LYS A 80 17.51 3.66 0.12
C LYS A 80 18.17 2.31 -0.11
N LEU A 81 18.04 1.80 -1.32
CA LEU A 81 18.82 0.69 -1.86
C LEU A 81 20.03 1.30 -2.59
N GLY A 82 21.18 0.61 -2.56
CA GLY A 82 22.48 0.99 -3.17
C GLY A 82 22.56 2.32 -3.92
#